data_AF-U1GTA3-F1
#
_entry.id   AF-U1GTA3-F1
#
_cell.length_a   1.000
_cell.length_b   1.000
_cell.length_c   1.000
_cell.angle_alpha   90.00
_cell.angle_beta   90.00
_cell.angle_gamma   90.00
#
_symmetry.space_group_name_H-M   'P 1'
#
loop_
_entity.id
_entity.type
_entity.pdbx_description
1 polymer ?
#
loop_
_entity_poly.entity_id
_entity_poly.type
_entity_poly.pdbx_seq_one_letter_code
_entity_poly.pdbx_strand_id
1 'polypeptide(L)'
;MENGKQNVIDRVIPLICFIVGCIALGFSFIKYGFWDNVIGPLSGFYPAIVSICLICISIPAFFQSFKSAKADMPRDNWLVPLALVLILVCSYFIGMIASLFIFLLLWLKGIEKLSWKLTCSTTVVMTAIVVFVFRMWLQIEFPKGLLFNVLF
;
A
#
# COMPACT_ATOMS: atom_id res chain seq x y z
N MET A 1 11.64 24.56 20.39
CA MET A 1 12.17 23.17 20.28
C MET A 1 11.45 22.34 19.22
N GLU A 2 10.30 22.78 18.68
CA GLU A 2 9.56 22.11 17.57
C GLU A 2 10.29 22.11 16.22
N ASN A 3 10.98 23.21 15.86
CA ASN A 3 11.63 23.36 14.55
C ASN A 3 12.72 22.30 14.24
N GLY A 4 13.43 21.82 15.26
CA GLY A 4 14.50 20.83 15.04
C GLY A 4 13.97 19.43 14.74
N LYS A 5 12.85 19.04 15.36
CA LYS A 5 12.24 17.71 15.18
C LYS A 5 11.55 17.57 13.82
N GLN A 6 10.84 18.60 13.37
CA GLN A 6 10.16 18.60 12.06
C GLN A 6 11.15 18.38 10.91
N ASN A 7 12.26 19.12 10.90
CA ASN A 7 13.29 19.02 9.87
C ASN A 7 13.98 17.64 9.81
N VAL A 8 14.01 16.90 10.92
CA VAL A 8 14.54 15.53 10.95
C VAL A 8 13.52 14.55 10.39
N ILE A 9 12.24 14.68 10.75
CA ILE A 9 11.16 13.84 10.24
C ILE A 9 11.04 13.97 8.71
N ASP A 10 11.12 15.21 8.20
CA ASP A 10 11.03 15.51 6.76
C ASP A 10 12.17 14.87 5.93
N ARG A 11 13.31 14.57 6.56
CA ARG A 11 14.45 13.88 5.94
C ARG A 11 14.35 12.36 6.07
N VAL A 12 13.89 11.91 7.23
CA VAL A 12 13.85 10.48 7.58
C VAL A 12 12.76 9.75 6.80
N ILE A 13 11.58 10.36 6.59
CA ILE A 13 10.48 9.73 5.84
C ILE A 13 10.89 9.36 4.40
N PRO A 14 11.38 10.28 3.55
CA PRO A 14 11.77 9.93 2.18
C PRO A 14 12.97 8.98 2.15
N LEU A 15 13.87 9.03 3.12
CA LEU A 15 14.96 8.06 3.23
C LEU A 15 14.45 6.65 3.54
N ILE A 16 13.51 6.50 4.47
CA ILE A 16 12.86 5.21 4.76
C ILE A 16 12.12 4.71 3.53
N CYS A 17 11.32 5.56 2.86
CA CYS A 17 10.60 5.19 1.64
C CYS A 17 11.55 4.72 0.54
N PHE A 18 12.69 5.38 0.36
CA PHE A 18 13.73 4.95 -0.59
C PHE A 18 14.28 3.57 -0.25
N ILE A 19 14.66 3.34 1.02
CA ILE A 19 15.21 2.04 1.47
C ILE A 19 14.17 0.92 1.31
N VAL A 20 12.92 1.17 1.74
CA VAL A 20 11.81 0.22 1.58
C VAL A 20 11.57 -0.08 0.10
N GLY A 21 11.61 0.94 -0.76
CA GLY A 21 11.51 0.77 -2.22
C GLY A 21 12.62 -0.12 -2.78
N CYS A 22 13.87 0.10 -2.40
CA CYS A 22 14.99 -0.73 -2.84
C CYS A 22 14.86 -2.18 -2.39
N ILE A 23 14.46 -2.42 -1.13
CA ILE A 23 14.23 -3.77 -0.59
C ILE A 23 13.10 -4.47 -1.33
N ALA A 24 11.96 -3.77 -1.51
CA ALA A 24 10.80 -4.30 -2.20
C ALA A 24 11.10 -4.60 -3.68
N LEU A 25 11.87 -3.75 -4.35
CA LEU A 25 12.34 -3.99 -5.72
C LEU A 25 13.22 -5.24 -5.78
N GLY A 26 14.16 -5.40 -4.85
CA GLY A 26 14.99 -6.60 -4.74
C GLY A 26 14.14 -7.88 -4.59
N PHE A 27 13.18 -7.88 -3.67
CA PHE A 27 12.28 -9.04 -3.50
C PHE A 27 11.41 -9.32 -4.72
N SER A 28 11.00 -8.27 -5.44
CA SER A 28 10.20 -8.40 -6.66
C SER A 28 10.91 -9.25 -7.72
N PHE A 29 12.21 -9.02 -7.93
CA PHE A 29 12.99 -9.78 -8.90
C PHE A 29 13.51 -11.12 -8.35
N ILE A 30 13.94 -11.15 -7.09
CA ILE A 30 14.65 -12.31 -6.54
C ILE A 30 13.69 -13.38 -6.01
N LYS A 31 12.58 -12.99 -5.39
CA LYS A 31 11.68 -13.91 -4.68
C LYS A 31 10.36 -14.13 -5.41
N TYR A 32 9.77 -13.07 -5.95
CA TYR A 32 8.41 -13.11 -6.49
C TYR A 32 8.35 -13.35 -8.01
N GLY A 33 9.48 -13.22 -8.70
CA GLY A 33 9.58 -13.34 -10.15
C GLY A 33 8.96 -12.14 -10.87
N PHE A 34 9.56 -11.74 -11.99
CA PHE A 34 9.10 -10.57 -12.74
C PHE A 34 8.27 -10.92 -13.97
N TRP A 35 8.78 -11.82 -14.82
CA TRP A 35 8.14 -12.18 -16.09
C TRP A 35 8.40 -13.64 -16.48
N ASP A 36 7.38 -14.32 -16.98
CA ASP A 36 7.44 -15.66 -17.57
C ASP A 36 7.05 -15.59 -19.05
N ASN A 37 7.73 -16.35 -19.91
CA ASN A 37 7.52 -16.29 -21.36
C ASN A 37 6.18 -16.89 -21.82
N VAL A 38 5.52 -17.70 -20.99
CA VAL A 38 4.26 -18.38 -21.32
C VAL A 38 3.10 -17.76 -20.54
N ILE A 39 3.29 -17.51 -19.25
CA ILE A 39 2.24 -17.03 -18.33
C ILE A 39 2.16 -15.49 -18.32
N GLY A 40 3.25 -14.80 -18.67
CA GLY A 40 3.34 -13.34 -18.65
C GLY A 40 3.79 -12.79 -17.29
N PRO A 41 3.21 -11.68 -16.79
CA PRO A 41 3.68 -11.03 -15.57
C PRO A 41 3.45 -11.91 -14.33
N LEU A 42 4.47 -12.06 -13.48
CA LEU A 42 4.38 -12.79 -12.21
C LEU A 42 4.02 -11.86 -11.04
N SER A 43 3.86 -12.47 -9.86
CA SER A 43 3.54 -11.78 -8.60
C SER A 43 4.49 -10.63 -8.23
N GLY A 44 5.74 -10.64 -8.70
CA GLY A 44 6.70 -9.55 -8.49
C GLY A 44 6.58 -8.38 -9.46
N PHE A 45 5.81 -8.50 -10.55
CA PHE A 45 5.68 -7.45 -11.57
C PHE A 45 5.11 -6.15 -11.00
N TYR A 46 3.95 -6.21 -10.33
CA TYR A 46 3.32 -5.02 -9.77
C TYR A 46 4.14 -4.41 -8.61
N PRO A 47 4.63 -5.18 -7.63
CA PRO A 47 5.54 -4.67 -6.62
C PRO A 47 6.80 -4.01 -7.19
N ALA A 48 7.37 -4.50 -8.30
CA ALA A 48 8.52 -3.87 -8.94
C ALA A 48 8.19 -2.47 -9.46
N ILE A 49 7.06 -2.30 -10.16
CA ILE A 49 6.61 -1.00 -10.68
C ILE A 49 6.40 0.00 -9.54
N VAL A 50 5.64 -0.40 -8.50
CA VAL A 50 5.37 0.45 -7.33
C VAL A 50 6.67 0.83 -6.61
N SER A 51 7.62 -0.11 -6.49
CA SER A 51 8.92 0.14 -5.87
C SER A 51 9.74 1.14 -6.66
N ILE A 52 9.78 1.04 -8.00
CA ILE A 52 10.43 2.02 -8.86
C ILE A 52 9.81 3.40 -8.69
N CYS A 53 8.47 3.50 -8.72
CA CYS A 53 7.78 4.77 -8.48
C CYS A 53 8.13 5.36 -7.10
N LEU A 54 8.14 4.53 -6.06
CA LEU A 54 8.46 4.96 -4.70
C LEU A 54 9.90 5.51 -4.61
N ILE A 55 10.87 4.82 -5.20
CA ILE A 55 12.27 5.27 -5.29
C ILE A 55 12.35 6.60 -6.04
N CYS A 56 11.74 6.69 -7.22
CA CYS A 56 11.74 7.89 -8.05
C CYS A 56 11.11 9.11 -7.38
N ILE A 57 10.08 8.93 -6.56
CA ILE A 57 9.43 10.02 -5.80
C ILE A 57 10.24 10.38 -4.54
N SER A 58 10.87 9.39 -3.90
CA SER A 58 11.63 9.60 -2.66
C SER A 58 12.88 10.45 -2.86
N ILE A 59 13.56 10.30 -4.01
CA ILE A 59 14.77 11.07 -4.35
C ILE A 59 14.51 12.60 -4.37
N PRO A 60 13.59 13.14 -5.19
CA PRO A 60 13.30 14.57 -5.21
C PRO A 60 12.65 15.04 -3.91
N ALA A 61 11.87 14.19 -3.21
CA ALA A 61 11.32 14.53 -1.90
C ALA A 61 12.42 14.75 -0.85
N PHE A 62 13.46 13.91 -0.86
CA PHE A 62 14.62 14.06 0.02
C PHE A 62 15.35 15.39 -0.22
N PHE A 63 15.64 15.73 -1.48
CA PHE A 63 16.29 17.00 -1.83
C PHE A 63 15.43 18.23 -1.53
N GLN A 64 14.11 18.13 -1.70
CA GLN A 64 13.17 19.19 -1.32
C GLN A 64 13.15 19.43 0.19
N SER A 65 13.37 18.40 1.03
CA SER A 65 13.43 18.57 2.49
C SER A 65 14.58 19.48 2.96
N PHE A 66 15.61 19.71 2.13
CA PHE A 66 16.67 20.68 2.42
C PHE A 66 16.31 22.12 2.04
N LYS A 67 15.37 22.30 1.11
CA LYS A 67 14.99 23.62 0.57
C LYS A 67 13.77 24.23 1.27
N SER A 68 12.90 23.40 1.85
CA SER A 68 11.69 23.90 2.52
C SER A 68 11.94 24.36 3.94
N ALA A 69 11.52 25.59 4.25
CA ALA A 69 11.27 26.04 5.62
C ALA A 69 9.87 25.54 6.03
N LYS A 70 9.84 24.47 6.84
CA LYS A 70 8.64 23.76 7.36
C LYS A 70 7.78 23.09 6.28
N ALA A 71 7.95 21.78 6.09
CA ALA A 71 6.84 20.97 5.62
C ALA A 71 5.86 20.82 6.81
N ASP A 72 4.74 21.55 6.76
CA ASP A 72 3.66 21.32 7.71
C ASP A 72 2.96 20.03 7.28
N MET A 73 3.34 18.90 7.88
CA MET A 73 2.69 17.61 7.63
C MET A 73 1.39 17.59 8.42
N PRO A 74 0.21 17.71 7.77
CA PRO A 74 -1.05 17.67 8.48
C PRO A 74 -1.17 16.33 9.19
N ARG A 75 -1.67 16.33 10.44
CA ARG A 75 -1.83 15.08 11.20
C ARG A 75 -2.67 14.05 10.46
N ASP A 76 -3.61 14.49 9.63
CA ASP A 76 -4.46 13.63 8.82
C ASP A 76 -3.67 12.78 7.82
N ASN A 77 -2.47 13.20 7.39
CA ASN A 77 -1.61 12.38 6.53
C ASN A 77 -1.12 11.10 7.21
N TRP A 78 -1.14 11.04 8.55
CA TRP A 78 -0.80 9.83 9.31
C TRP A 78 -1.92 8.77 9.27
N LEU A 79 -3.14 9.15 8.86
CA LEU A 79 -4.25 8.20 8.73
C LEU A 79 -3.96 7.13 7.68
N VAL A 80 -3.24 7.47 6.60
CA VAL A 80 -2.93 6.54 5.52
C VAL A 80 -1.93 5.45 5.95
N PRO A 81 -0.75 5.77 6.54
CA PRO A 81 0.13 4.77 7.12
C PRO A 81 -0.54 3.94 8.22
N LEU A 82 -1.36 4.57 9.07
CA LEU A 82 -2.07 3.87 10.14
C LEU A 82 -3.08 2.87 9.57
N ALA A 83 -3.82 3.27 8.53
CA ALA A 83 -4.73 2.38 7.82
C ALA A 83 -3.99 1.21 7.18
N LEU A 84 -2.81 1.43 6.59
CA LEU A 84 -1.98 0.35 6.05
C LEU A 84 -1.62 -0.68 7.14
N VAL A 85 -1.15 -0.23 8.30
CA VAL A 85 -0.84 -1.11 9.44
C VAL A 85 -2.09 -1.87 9.89
N LEU A 86 -3.24 -1.18 9.99
CA LEU A 86 -4.49 -1.80 10.38
C LEU A 86 -4.94 -2.89 9.39
N ILE A 87 -4.82 -2.63 8.08
CA ILE A 87 -5.12 -3.63 7.04
C ILE A 87 -4.23 -4.86 7.20
N LEU A 88 -2.93 -4.68 7.45
CA LEU A 88 -2.00 -5.80 7.65
C LEU A 88 -2.37 -6.64 8.87
N VAL A 89 -2.72 -5.99 9.99
CA VAL A 89 -3.17 -6.68 11.21
C VAL A 89 -4.49 -7.41 10.95
N CYS A 90 -5.49 -6.76 10.37
CA CYS A 90 -6.77 -7.40 10.03
C CYS A 90 -6.58 -8.56 9.04
N SER A 91 -5.65 -8.43 8.08
CA SER A 91 -5.38 -9.46 7.07
C SER A 91 -4.94 -10.78 7.69
N TYR A 92 -4.29 -10.73 8.85
CA TYR A 92 -3.93 -11.91 9.62
C TYR A 92 -5.16 -12.64 10.19
N PHE A 93 -6.19 -11.90 10.62
CA PHE A 93 -7.38 -12.48 11.25
C PHE A 93 -8.45 -12.92 10.24
N ILE A 94 -8.85 -12.03 9.34
CA ILE A 94 -9.98 -12.21 8.42
C ILE A 94 -9.56 -12.40 6.96
N GLY A 95 -8.26 -12.37 6.68
CA GLY A 95 -7.71 -12.45 5.34
C GLY A 95 -7.63 -11.10 4.63
N MET A 96 -6.77 -11.02 3.61
CA MET A 96 -6.45 -9.72 2.98
C MET A 96 -7.59 -9.16 2.13
N ILE A 97 -8.29 -10.01 1.37
CA ILE A 97 -9.42 -9.53 0.53
C ILE A 97 -10.52 -8.93 1.40
N ALA A 98 -10.90 -9.62 2.49
CA ALA A 98 -11.91 -9.12 3.42
C ALA A 98 -11.45 -7.83 4.12
N SER A 99 -10.18 -7.76 4.53
CA SER A 99 -9.60 -6.56 5.15
C SER A 99 -9.62 -5.35 4.22
N LEU A 100 -9.23 -5.53 2.96
CA LEU A 100 -9.27 -4.48 1.94
C LEU A 100 -10.71 -4.05 1.63
N PHE A 101 -11.65 -4.99 1.56
CA PHE A 101 -13.07 -4.68 1.35
C PHE A 101 -13.63 -3.81 2.48
N ILE A 102 -13.40 -4.21 3.74
CA ILE A 102 -13.83 -3.44 4.91
C ILE A 102 -13.15 -2.08 4.94
N PHE A 103 -11.84 -2.02 4.68
CA PHE A 103 -11.11 -0.76 4.61
C PHE A 103 -11.70 0.18 3.57
N LEU A 104 -11.95 -0.28 2.33
CA LEU A 104 -12.53 0.56 1.28
C LEU A 104 -13.92 1.08 1.65
N LEU A 105 -14.77 0.24 2.22
CA LEU A 105 -16.09 0.67 2.70
C LEU A 105 -15.98 1.74 3.80
N LEU A 106 -15.16 1.50 4.81
CA LEU A 106 -14.98 2.42 5.93
C LEU A 106 -14.32 3.72 5.49
N TRP A 107 -13.36 3.66 4.58
CA TRP A 107 -12.69 4.85 4.05
C TRP A 107 -13.65 5.70 3.23
N LEU A 108 -14.29 5.10 2.22
CA LEU A 108 -15.20 5.82 1.32
C LEU A 108 -16.43 6.37 2.07
N LYS A 109 -16.93 5.66 3.09
CA LYS A 109 -18.10 6.10 3.83
C LYS A 109 -17.78 7.01 5.02
N GLY A 110 -16.72 6.70 5.77
CA GLY A 110 -16.37 7.40 7.01
C GLY A 110 -15.53 8.64 6.78
N ILE A 111 -14.48 8.52 5.97
CA ILE A 111 -13.54 9.61 5.69
C ILE A 111 -14.05 10.47 4.53
N GLU A 112 -14.30 9.86 3.37
CA GLU A 112 -14.72 10.57 2.14
C GLU A 112 -16.21 10.93 2.11
N LYS A 113 -17.01 10.35 3.01
CA LYS A 113 -18.45 10.63 3.18
C LYS A 113 -19.28 10.51 1.88
N LEU A 114 -18.91 9.59 0.99
CA LEU A 114 -19.62 9.38 -0.27
C LEU A 114 -21.04 8.82 -0.07
N SER A 115 -21.84 8.93 -1.13
CA SER A 115 -23.19 8.36 -1.16
C SER A 115 -23.13 6.82 -1.19
N TRP A 116 -24.09 6.15 -0.54
CA TRP A 116 -24.10 4.69 -0.42
C TRP A 116 -24.09 3.96 -1.78
N LYS A 117 -24.72 4.54 -2.80
CA LYS A 117 -24.72 3.99 -4.16
C LYS A 117 -23.30 4.00 -4.75
N LEU A 118 -22.58 5.11 -4.61
CA LEU A 118 -21.20 5.25 -5.07
C LEU A 118 -20.27 4.34 -4.27
N THR A 119 -20.34 4.37 -2.92
CA THR A 119 -19.52 3.52 -2.06
C THR A 119 -19.66 2.03 -2.38
N CYS A 120 -20.90 1.54 -2.53
CA CYS A 120 -21.13 0.13 -2.83
C CYS A 120 -20.58 -0.24 -4.22
N SER A 121 -20.91 0.56 -5.24
CA SER A 121 -20.43 0.35 -6.61
C SER A 121 -18.90 0.34 -6.69
N THR A 122 -18.24 1.37 -6.16
CA THR A 122 -16.78 1.48 -6.17
C THR A 122 -16.12 0.33 -5.41
N THR A 123 -16.65 -0.06 -4.26
CA THR A 123 -16.06 -1.17 -3.47
C THR A 123 -16.16 -2.50 -4.22
N VAL A 124 -17.32 -2.80 -4.82
CA VAL A 124 -17.52 -4.03 -5.60
C VAL A 124 -16.58 -4.06 -6.80
N VAL A 125 -16.51 -2.96 -7.57
CA VAL A 125 -15.62 -2.86 -8.74
C VAL A 125 -14.16 -2.98 -8.34
N MET A 126 -13.71 -2.28 -7.30
CA MET A 126 -12.32 -2.37 -6.82
C MET A 126 -11.97 -3.78 -6.34
N THR A 127 -12.88 -4.44 -5.62
CA THR A 127 -12.67 -5.81 -5.17
C THR A 127 -12.59 -6.78 -6.35
N ALA A 128 -13.45 -6.61 -7.35
CA ALA A 128 -13.42 -7.42 -8.57
C ALA A 128 -12.09 -7.25 -9.33
N ILE A 129 -11.61 -6.00 -9.48
CA ILE A 129 -10.30 -5.70 -10.08
C ILE A 129 -9.20 -6.37 -9.27
N VAL A 130 -9.23 -6.27 -7.93
CA VAL A 130 -8.19 -6.86 -7.08
C VAL A 130 -8.15 -8.38 -7.26
N VAL A 131 -9.29 -9.05 -7.24
CA VAL A 131 -9.36 -10.50 -7.45
C VAL A 131 -8.88 -10.89 -8.85
N PHE A 132 -9.34 -10.18 -9.88
CA PHE A 132 -8.99 -10.50 -11.25
C PHE A 132 -7.50 -10.26 -11.54
N VAL A 133 -7.00 -9.05 -11.28
CA VAL A 133 -5.62 -8.66 -11.60
C VAL A 133 -4.64 -9.39 -10.70
N PHE A 134 -4.83 -9.38 -9.38
CA PHE A 134 -3.79 -9.88 -8.50
C PHE A 134 -3.88 -11.38 -8.26
N ARG A 135 -5.08 -11.93 -8.06
CA ARG A 135 -5.22 -13.36 -7.78
C ARG A 135 -5.26 -14.20 -9.05
N MET A 136 -6.03 -13.81 -10.05
CA MET A 136 -6.19 -14.63 -11.27
C MET A 136 -5.10 -14.37 -12.30
N TRP A 137 -4.65 -13.13 -12.47
CA TRP A 137 -3.64 -12.82 -13.48
C TRP A 137 -2.22 -12.91 -12.91
N LEU A 138 -1.91 -12.18 -11.85
CA LEU A 138 -0.58 -12.19 -11.22
C LEU A 138 -0.33 -13.36 -10.25
N GLN A 139 -1.33 -14.22 -10.05
CA GLN A 139 -1.25 -15.44 -9.21
C GLN A 139 -0.74 -15.15 -7.78
N ILE A 140 -1.10 -14.00 -7.20
CA ILE A 140 -0.72 -13.64 -5.84
C ILE A 140 -1.51 -14.47 -4.84
N GLU A 141 -0.78 -15.18 -3.98
CA GLU A 141 -1.34 -15.92 -2.86
C GLU A 141 -1.72 -14.97 -1.72
N PHE A 142 -3.00 -14.69 -1.61
CA PHE A 142 -3.52 -13.84 -0.55
C PHE A 142 -3.73 -14.61 0.75
N PRO A 143 -3.38 -14.02 1.92
CA PRO A 143 -3.63 -14.68 3.20
C PRO A 143 -5.14 -14.78 3.41
N LYS A 144 -5.60 -15.99 3.74
CA LYS A 144 -7.01 -16.32 3.97
C LYS A 144 -7.50 -15.91 5.36
N GLY A 145 -6.58 -15.67 6.29
CA GLY A 145 -6.85 -15.31 7.68
C GLY A 145 -7.04 -16.52 8.59
N LEU A 146 -6.74 -16.34 9.88
CA LEU A 146 -6.91 -17.39 10.90
C LEU A 146 -8.34 -17.89 11.01
N LEU A 147 -9.34 -17.00 10.89
CA LEU A 147 -10.74 -17.38 11.04
C LEU A 147 -11.20 -18.35 9.95
N PHE A 148 -10.68 -18.20 8.72
CA PHE A 148 -10.97 -19.14 7.66
C PHE A 148 -10.37 -20.51 7.95
N ASN A 149 -9.11 -20.57 8.43
CA ASN A 149 -8.41 -21.82 8.73
C ASN A 149 -8.93 -22.56 9.98
N VAL A 150 -9.62 -21.87 10.90
CA VAL A 150 -10.19 -22.49 12.11
C VAL A 150 -11.61 -23.01 11.86
N LEU A 151 -12.36 -22.37 10.97
CA LEU A 151 -13.75 -22.71 10.68
C LEU A 151 -13.92 -23.68 9.50
N PHE A 152 -12.92 -23.81 8.62
CA PHE A 152 -12.92 -24.65 7.42
C PHE A 152 -11.52 -25.25 7.17
#